data_AF-A0A6B3DQE8-F1
#
_entry.id   AF-A0A6B3DQE8-F1
#
_cell.length_a   1.000
_cell.length_b   1.000
_cell.length_c   1.000
_cell.angle_alpha   90.00
_cell.angle_beta   90.00
_cell.angle_gamma   90.00
#
_symmetry.space_group_name_H-M   'P 1'
#
loop_
_entity.id
_entity.type
_entity.pdbx_description
1 polymer ?
#
loop_
_entity_poly.entity_id
_entity_poly.type
_entity_poly.pdbx_seq_one_letter_code
_entity_poly.pdbx_strand_id
1 'polypeptide(L)' 'MTQASTSQDIKGAQANLDAATAARNDPDAAAIRVKSASELAALKANQKKAR' A
#
# COMPACT_ATOMS: atom_id res chain seq x y z
N MET A 1 4.46 -14.42 -15.11
CA MET A 1 3.70 -14.47 -13.84
C MET A 1 3.78 -13.07 -13.23
N THR A 2 2.80 -12.17 -13.46
CA THR A 2 3.00 -10.74 -13.08
C THR A 2 1.74 -10.03 -12.56
N GLN A 3 0.57 -10.68 -12.56
CA GLN A 3 -0.67 -10.05 -12.09
C GLN A 3 -1.10 -10.51 -10.68
N ALA A 4 -0.78 -11.76 -10.31
CA ALA A 4 -1.06 -12.30 -8.98
C ALA A 4 -0.25 -11.59 -7.88
N SER A 5 1.05 -11.37 -8.11
CA SER A 5 1.94 -10.64 -7.18
C SER A 5 1.46 -9.21 -6.94
N THR A 6 1.21 -8.43 -8.01
CA THR A 6 0.67 -7.06 -7.92
C THR A 6 -0.63 -6.99 -7.12
N SER A 7 -1.52 -7.99 -7.24
CA SER A 7 -2.78 -8.02 -6.49
C SER A 7 -2.56 -8.27 -4.99
N GLN A 8 -1.56 -9.08 -4.63
CA GLN A 8 -1.15 -9.31 -3.25
C GLN A 8 -0.42 -8.08 -2.68
N ASP A 9 0.43 -7.43 -3.48
CA ASP A 9 1.14 -6.21 -3.09
C ASP A 9 0.17 -5.06 -2.77
N ILE A 10 -0.89 -4.89 -3.58
CA ILE A 10 -1.95 -3.90 -3.32
C ILE A 10 -2.64 -4.18 -1.98
N LYS A 11 -2.93 -5.46 -1.69
CA LYS A 11 -3.55 -5.85 -0.41
C LYS A 11 -2.62 -5.57 0.77
N GLY A 12 -1.32 -5.87 0.63
CA GLY A 12 -0.31 -5.58 1.66
C GLY A 12 -0.16 -4.08 1.93
N ALA A 13 -0.06 -3.27 0.87
CA ALA A 13 0.04 -1.82 1.01
C ALA A 13 -1.22 -1.20 1.66
N GLN A 14 -2.42 -1.70 1.33
CA GLN A 14 -3.65 -1.27 1.97
C GLN A 14 -3.69 -1.67 3.46
N ALA A 15 -3.33 -2.90 3.80
CA ALA A 15 -3.32 -3.37 5.18
C ALA A 15 -2.35 -2.55 6.07
N ASN A 16 -1.18 -2.19 5.53
CA ASN A 16 -0.23 -1.31 6.23
C ASN A 16 -0.80 0.10 6.44
N LEU A 17 -1.51 0.64 5.45
CA LEU A 17 -2.16 1.95 5.58
C LEU A 17 -3.27 1.92 6.64
N ASP A 18 -4.05 0.85 6.68
CA ASP A 18 -5.12 0.66 7.67
C ASP A 18 -4.54 0.48 9.08
N ALA A 19 -3.52 -0.37 9.24
CA ALA A 19 -2.83 -0.59 10.50
C ALA A 19 -2.19 0.70 11.02
N ALA A 20 -1.49 1.44 10.14
CA ALA A 20 -0.92 2.71 10.52
C ALA A 20 -2.00 3.76 10.83
N THR A 21 -3.17 3.69 10.18
CA THR A 21 -4.33 4.55 10.50
C THR A 21 -4.88 4.27 11.90
N ALA A 22 -4.97 2.99 12.29
CA ALA A 22 -5.39 2.56 13.61
C ALA A 22 -4.34 2.88 14.70
N ALA A 23 -3.05 2.73 14.39
CA ALA A 23 -1.93 3.02 15.29
C ALA A 23 -1.63 4.53 15.43
N ARG A 24 -2.66 5.37 15.65
CA ARG A 24 -2.55 6.83 15.70
C ARG A 24 -1.57 7.39 16.75
N ASN A 25 -1.24 6.59 17.77
CA ASN A 25 -0.34 6.95 18.86
C ASN A 25 1.11 6.47 18.64
N ASP A 26 1.36 5.75 17.55
CA ASP A 26 2.69 5.27 17.20
C ASP A 26 3.43 6.38 16.42
N PRO A 27 4.65 6.78 16.84
CA PRO A 27 5.43 7.80 16.15
C PRO A 27 5.76 7.43 14.69
N ASP A 28 5.90 6.14 14.39
CA ASP A 28 6.22 5.65 13.04
C ASP A 28 4.97 5.53 12.15
N ALA A 29 3.76 5.54 12.72
CA ALA A 29 2.53 5.42 11.95
C ALA A 29 2.39 6.49 10.87
N ALA A 30 2.85 7.73 11.12
CA ALA A 30 2.81 8.78 10.11
C ALA A 30 3.69 8.44 8.89
N ALA A 31 4.91 7.95 9.12
CA ALA A 31 5.83 7.56 8.07
C ALA A 31 5.32 6.33 7.29
N ILE A 32 4.77 5.34 8.00
CA ILE A 32 4.18 4.14 7.39
C ILE A 32 2.97 4.52 6.51
N ARG A 33 2.08 5.40 6.98
CA ARG A 33 0.95 5.88 6.16
C ARG A 33 1.42 6.52 4.86
N VAL A 34 2.39 7.43 4.92
CA VAL A 34 2.90 8.14 3.72
C VAL A 34 3.53 7.15 2.73
N LYS A 35 4.36 6.22 3.24
CA LYS A 35 5.01 5.20 2.42
C LYS A 35 3.98 4.28 1.76
N SER A 36 3.07 3.69 2.55
CA SER A 36 2.06 2.75 2.05
C SER A 36 1.05 3.41 1.12
N ALA A 37 0.69 4.69 1.34
CA ALA A 37 -0.15 5.44 0.41
C ALA A 37 0.52 5.61 -0.96
N SER A 38 1.80 5.99 -0.95
CA SER A 38 2.59 6.17 -2.18
C SER A 38 2.77 4.86 -2.94
N GLU A 39 3.05 3.78 -2.22
CA GLU A 39 3.21 2.43 -2.76
C GLU A 39 1.88 1.92 -3.36
N LEU A 40 0.77 2.10 -2.66
CA LEU A 40 -0.56 1.74 -3.15
C LEU A 40 -0.92 2.50 -4.44
N ALA A 41 -0.59 3.79 -4.52
CA ALA A 41 -0.80 4.59 -5.72
C ALA A 41 0.04 4.09 -6.90
N ALA A 42 1.32 3.78 -6.67
CA ALA A 42 2.22 3.23 -7.69
C ALA A 42 1.75 1.86 -8.19
N LEU A 43 1.34 0.96 -7.29
CA LEU A 43 0.82 -0.37 -7.63
C LEU A 43 -0.47 -0.29 -8.45
N LYS A 44 -1.41 0.60 -8.07
CA LYS A 44 -2.64 0.85 -8.85
C LYS A 44 -2.33 1.45 -10.23
N ALA A 45 -1.37 2.35 -10.32
CA ALA A 45 -0.93 2.90 -11.60
C ALA A 45 -0.29 1.83 -12.50
N ASN A 46 0.52 0.94 -11.92
CA ASN A 46 1.14 -0.17 -12.65
C ASN A 46 0.10 -1.19 -13.12
N GLN A 47 -0.90 -1.51 -12.29
CA GLN A 47 -2.01 -2.39 -12.67
C GLN A 47 -2.80 -1.82 -13.87
N LYS A 48 -3.05 -0.50 -13.90
CA LYS A 48 -3.75 0.15 -15.02
C LYS A 48 -2.95 0.10 -16.35
N LYS A 49 -1.62 0.11 -16.30
CA LYS A 49 -0.75 -0.02 -17.48
C LYS A 49 -0.63 -1.46 -17.99
N ALA A 50 -0.84 -2.44 -17.11
CA ALA A 50 -0.77 -3.87 -17.42
C ALA A 50 -2.12 -4.47 -17.85
N ARG A 51 -3.16 -3.64 -17.97
CA ARG A 51 -4.50 -4.01 -18.47
C ARG A 51 -4.66 -3.57 -19.91
#